data_AF-A0A4R9PSI1-F1
#
_entry.id   AF-A0A4R9PSI1-F1
#
_cell.length_a   1.000
_cell.length_b   1.000
_cell.length_c   1.000
_cell.angle_alpha   90.00
_cell.angle_beta   90.00
_cell.angle_gamma   90.00
#
_symmetry.space_group_name_H-M   'P 1'
#
loop_
_entity.id
_entity.type
_entity.pdbx_description
1 polymer ?
#
loop_
_entity_poly.entity_id
_entity_poly.type
_entity_poly.pdbx_seq_one_letter_code
_entity_poly.pdbx_strand_id
1 'polypeptide(L)'
;MAAKTIISRPVYGTLSPQPGKHHLFVADAQGALAIIDMAGKAPAGFFDGAEIVFIAAPDGKHIAALEALTPAQLHLPPSFASLLPRLRQTLTNAHMGLRLYLSGTEGLIGQ
;
A
#
# COMPACT_ATOMS: atom_id res chain seq x y z
N MET A 1 29.22 26.82 -22.20
CA MET A 1 27.80 26.44 -22.05
C MET A 1 27.75 24.93 -21.90
N ALA A 2 27.48 24.40 -20.71
CA ALA A 2 27.39 22.95 -20.51
C ALA A 2 26.16 22.41 -21.25
N ALA A 3 26.35 21.41 -22.10
CA ALA A 3 25.27 20.80 -22.87
C ALA A 3 24.24 20.17 -21.92
N LYS A 4 22.96 20.45 -22.13
CA LYS A 4 21.85 19.91 -21.33
C LYS A 4 21.67 18.43 -21.70
N THR A 5 22.24 17.52 -20.91
CA THR A 5 22.32 16.08 -21.23
C THR A 5 21.00 15.32 -21.11
N ILE A 6 19.94 15.93 -20.56
CA ILE A 6 18.60 15.35 -20.48
C ILE A 6 17.57 16.38 -20.96
N ILE A 7 16.92 16.08 -22.08
CA ILE A 7 15.96 16.96 -22.77
C ILE A 7 14.61 16.99 -22.03
N SER A 8 14.19 15.85 -21.49
CA SER A 8 12.99 15.71 -20.66
C SER A 8 13.15 14.53 -19.70
N ARG A 9 12.46 14.60 -18.56
CA ARG A 9 12.28 13.46 -17.65
C ARG A 9 10.82 13.02 -17.69
N PRO A 10 10.54 11.71 -17.72
CA PRO A 10 9.18 11.22 -17.64
C PRO A 10 8.55 11.62 -16.29
N VAL A 11 7.28 12.04 -16.34
CA VAL A 11 6.46 12.22 -15.14
C VAL A 11 5.71 10.92 -14.90
N TYR A 12 6.04 10.23 -13.83
CA TYR A 12 5.36 9.00 -13.44
C TYR A 12 4.16 9.31 -12.55
N GLY A 13 3.11 8.50 -12.69
CA GLY A 13 2.00 8.51 -11.75
C GLY A 13 2.49 8.14 -10.35
N THR A 14 1.85 8.71 -9.33
CA THR A 14 2.11 8.39 -7.92
C THR A 14 0.90 7.70 -7.32
N LEU A 15 1.12 6.91 -6.28
CA LEU A 15 0.03 6.32 -5.50
C LEU A 15 -0.80 7.46 -4.91
N SER A 16 -2.11 7.44 -5.16
CA SER A 16 -3.02 8.50 -4.75
C SER A 16 -4.30 7.92 -4.15
N PRO A 17 -4.89 8.59 -3.15
CA PRO A 17 -6.17 8.19 -2.60
C PRO A 17 -7.23 8.26 -3.70
N GLN A 18 -8.10 7.26 -3.74
CA GLN A 18 -9.17 7.15 -4.75
C GLN A 18 -10.52 7.03 -4.03
N PRO A 19 -11.62 7.54 -4.60
CA PRO A 19 -12.94 7.36 -4.00
C PRO A 19 -13.33 5.87 -4.02
N GLY A 20 -13.76 5.35 -2.87
CA GLY A 20 -14.13 3.95 -2.67
C GLY A 20 -14.96 3.77 -1.41
N LYS A 21 -15.56 2.59 -1.25
CA LYS A 21 -16.31 2.22 -0.03
C LYS A 21 -15.44 1.45 0.96
N HIS A 22 -14.50 0.66 0.44
CA HIS A 22 -13.55 -0.12 1.21
C HIS A 22 -12.17 0.02 0.58
N HIS A 23 -11.15 0.18 1.41
CA HIS A 23 -9.77 0.35 0.96
C HIS A 23 -8.93 -0.80 1.53
N LEU A 24 -8.31 -1.57 0.65
CA LEU A 24 -7.40 -2.66 1.02
C LEU A 24 -6.01 -2.31 0.50
N PHE A 25 -5.04 -2.19 1.40
CA PHE A 25 -3.64 -1.98 1.08
C PHE A 25 -2.90 -3.29 1.27
N VAL A 26 -2.08 -3.67 0.29
CA VAL A 26 -1.14 -4.78 0.41
C VAL A 26 0.25 -4.29 0.05
N ALA A 27 1.17 -4.40 1.00
CA ALA A 27 2.54 -3.95 0.83
C ALA A 27 3.57 -4.87 1.48
N ASP A 28 4.80 -4.81 1.00
CA ASP A 28 5.96 -5.45 1.62
C ASP A 28 7.14 -4.48 1.75
N ALA A 29 8.01 -4.72 2.74
CA ALA A 29 9.27 -4.02 2.94
C ALA A 29 9.18 -2.48 2.75
N GLN A 30 9.88 -1.92 1.75
CA GLN A 30 9.89 -0.48 1.47
C GLN A 30 8.61 0.03 0.79
N GLY A 31 7.74 -0.85 0.32
CA GLY A 31 6.43 -0.49 -0.25
C GLY A 31 5.57 0.31 0.72
N ALA A 32 5.75 0.14 2.03
CA ALA A 32 5.08 0.95 3.05
C ALA A 32 5.29 2.46 2.87
N LEU A 33 6.44 2.89 2.34
CA LEU A 33 6.72 4.30 2.08
C LEU A 33 5.74 4.93 1.09
N ALA A 34 5.26 4.16 0.10
CA ALA A 34 4.26 4.66 -0.84
C ALA A 34 2.92 4.93 -0.14
N ILE A 35 2.53 4.08 0.82
CA ILE A 35 1.33 4.27 1.63
C ILE A 35 1.48 5.51 2.52
N ILE A 36 2.64 5.66 3.17
CA ILE A 36 2.95 6.80 4.05
C ILE A 36 2.98 8.11 3.26
N ASP A 37 3.60 8.14 2.07
CA ASP A 37 3.59 9.32 1.20
C ASP A 37 2.17 9.65 0.71
N MET A 38 1.39 8.64 0.35
CA MET A 38 -0.01 8.81 -0.03
C MET A 38 -0.84 9.35 1.14
N ALA A 39 -0.56 8.93 2.37
CA ALA A 39 -1.25 9.39 3.56
C ALA A 39 -1.09 10.90 3.80
N GLY A 40 0.09 11.46 3.49
CA GLY A 40 0.32 12.91 3.52
C GLY A 40 -0.54 13.72 2.55
N LYS A 41 -1.17 13.06 1.56
CA LYS A 41 -2.06 13.66 0.55
C LYS A 41 -3.52 13.23 0.72
N ALA A 42 -3.80 12.31 1.64
CA ALA A 42 -5.13 11.76 1.86
C ALA A 42 -6.00 12.72 2.68
N PRO A 43 -7.32 12.76 2.43
CA PRO A 43 -8.23 13.50 3.29
C PRO A 43 -8.22 12.91 4.71
N ALA A 44 -8.56 13.75 5.70
CA ALA A 44 -8.67 13.30 7.09
C ALA A 44 -9.69 12.15 7.21
N GLY A 45 -9.36 11.14 8.01
CA GLY A 45 -10.19 9.95 8.22
C GLY A 45 -10.17 8.93 7.07
N PHE A 46 -9.34 9.11 6.04
CA PHE A 46 -9.29 8.19 4.90
C PHE A 46 -8.92 6.75 5.31
N PHE A 47 -8.06 6.59 6.31
CA PHE A 47 -7.62 5.26 6.77
C PHE A 47 -8.56 4.63 7.79
N ASP A 48 -9.51 5.36 8.37
CA ASP A 48 -10.38 4.88 9.46
C ASP A 48 -11.18 3.62 9.06
N GLY A 49 -11.47 3.46 7.77
CA GLY A 49 -12.15 2.29 7.19
C GLY A 49 -11.24 1.38 6.36
N ALA A 50 -9.93 1.63 6.35
CA ALA A 50 -8.97 0.91 5.54
C ALA A 50 -8.42 -0.34 6.25
N GLU A 51 -8.22 -1.40 5.48
CA GLU A 51 -7.44 -2.57 5.89
C GLU A 51 -6.04 -2.45 5.28
N ILE A 52 -5.00 -2.52 6.12
CA ILE A 52 -3.61 -2.55 5.69
C ILE A 52 -3.04 -3.92 5.99
N VAL A 53 -2.53 -4.59 4.96
CA VAL A 53 -1.75 -5.80 5.07
C VAL A 53 -0.31 -5.47 4.73
N PHE A 54 0.60 -5.72 5.68
CA PHE A 54 2.01 -5.38 5.52
C PHE A 54 2.92 -6.56 5.88
N ILE A 55 3.66 -7.06 4.89
CA ILE A 55 4.72 -8.06 5.09
C ILE A 55 6.00 -7.29 5.42
N ALA A 56 6.33 -7.20 6.69
CA ALA A 56 7.49 -6.44 7.15
C ALA A 56 8.82 -7.08 6.69
N ALA A 57 9.81 -6.24 6.42
CA ALA A 57 11.19 -6.70 6.33
C ALA A 57 11.68 -7.16 7.73
N PRO A 58 12.78 -7.94 7.83
CA PRO A 58 13.27 -8.47 9.10
C PRO A 58 13.59 -7.40 10.16
N ASP A 59 13.87 -6.16 9.72
CA ASP A 59 14.14 -5.04 10.61
C ASP A 59 12.87 -4.37 11.18
N GLY A 60 11.67 -4.83 10.78
CA GLY A 60 10.39 -4.33 11.27
C GLY A 60 10.12 -2.86 10.94
N LYS A 61 10.89 -2.27 10.01
CA LYS A 61 10.73 -0.86 9.67
C LYS A 61 9.34 -0.58 9.12
N HIS A 62 8.88 0.64 9.36
CA HIS A 62 7.60 1.20 8.90
C HIS A 62 6.34 0.66 9.57
N ILE A 63 6.40 -0.39 10.41
CA ILE A 63 5.24 -0.88 11.17
C ILE A 63 4.61 0.25 12.00
N ALA A 64 5.41 0.90 12.85
CA ALA A 64 4.92 1.99 13.70
C ALA A 64 4.35 3.19 12.90
N ALA A 65 4.91 3.46 11.71
CA ALA A 65 4.41 4.53 10.85
C ALA A 65 3.05 4.16 10.24
N LEU A 66 2.83 2.89 9.88
CA LEU A 66 1.54 2.39 9.41
C LEU A 66 0.50 2.30 10.53
N GLU A 67 0.90 1.95 11.75
CA GLU A 67 0.04 1.99 12.95
C GLU A 67 -0.44 3.41 13.25
N ALA A 68 0.45 4.41 13.11
CA ALA A 68 0.12 5.81 13.32
C ALA A 68 -0.90 6.38 12.31
N LEU A 69 -1.15 5.68 11.18
CA LEU A 69 -2.24 6.01 10.26
C LEU A 69 -3.62 5.59 10.79
N THR A 70 -3.67 4.89 11.92
CA THR A 70 -4.89 4.40 12.58
C THR A 70 -5.85 3.69 11.62
N PRO A 71 -5.40 2.68 10.85
CA PRO A 71 -6.28 1.94 9.97
C PRO A 71 -7.31 1.14 10.78
N ALA A 72 -8.46 0.82 10.17
CA ALA A 72 -9.45 -0.07 10.78
C ALA A 72 -8.84 -1.41 11.19
N GLN A 73 -7.93 -1.92 10.35
CA GLN A 73 -7.17 -3.14 10.59
C GLN A 73 -5.75 -3.00 10.05
N LEU A 74 -4.76 -3.39 10.84
CA LEU A 74 -3.39 -3.63 10.39
C LEU A 74 -3.04 -5.10 10.61
N HIS A 75 -2.72 -5.81 9.54
CA HIS A 75 -2.34 -7.22 9.56
C HIS A 75 -0.88 -7.39 9.13
N LEU A 76 -0.09 -8.09 9.95
CA LEU A 76 1.35 -8.28 9.76
C LEU A 76 1.70 -9.75 9.53
N PRO A 77 1.40 -10.32 8.35
CA PRO A 77 1.74 -11.70 8.05
C PRO A 77 3.26 -11.87 7.87
N PRO A 78 3.86 -13.00 8.30
CA PRO A 78 5.29 -13.26 8.15
C PRO A 78 5.72 -13.50 6.69
N SER A 79 4.80 -13.84 5.80
CA SER A 79 5.06 -14.04 4.37
C SER A 79 3.79 -13.94 3.53
N PHE A 80 3.92 -13.76 2.21
CA PHE A 80 2.78 -13.77 1.30
C PHE A 80 2.02 -15.12 1.32
N ALA A 81 2.73 -16.24 1.42
CA ALA A 81 2.10 -17.56 1.50
C ALA A 81 1.17 -17.69 2.73
N SER A 82 1.56 -17.10 3.87
CA SER A 82 0.71 -17.07 5.07
C SER A 82 -0.50 -16.14 4.95
N LEU A 83 -0.39 -15.10 4.11
CA LEU A 83 -1.47 -14.15 3.83
C LEU A 83 -2.52 -14.72 2.85
N LEU A 84 -2.08 -15.56 1.91
CA LEU A 84 -2.88 -15.98 0.76
C LEU A 84 -4.28 -16.52 1.09
N PRO A 85 -4.50 -17.38 2.11
CA PRO A 85 -5.84 -17.87 2.44
C PRO A 85 -6.79 -16.73 2.84
N ARG A 86 -6.32 -15.80 3.66
CA ARG A 86 -7.09 -14.63 4.10
C ARG A 86 -7.36 -13.69 2.93
N LEU A 87 -6.33 -13.38 2.14
CA LEU A 87 -6.47 -12.49 0.99
C LEU A 87 -7.49 -13.05 -0.03
N ARG A 88 -7.44 -14.36 -0.31
CA ARG A 88 -8.45 -15.04 -1.14
C ARG A 88 -9.84 -14.86 -0.56
N GLN A 89 -10.03 -15.12 0.74
CA GLN A 89 -11.33 -14.93 1.39
C GLN A 89 -11.83 -13.49 1.31
N THR A 90 -10.97 -12.50 1.58
CA THR A 90 -11.31 -11.07 1.50
C THR A 90 -11.73 -10.69 0.09
N LEU A 91 -10.97 -11.12 -0.93
CA LEU A 91 -11.28 -10.82 -2.33
C LEU A 91 -12.52 -11.57 -2.84
N THR A 92 -12.75 -12.82 -2.41
CA THR A 92 -13.95 -13.59 -2.77
C THR A 92 -15.23 -12.95 -2.21
N ASN A 93 -15.17 -12.38 -1.01
CA ASN A 93 -16.34 -11.70 -0.40
C ASN A 93 -16.38 -10.20 -0.68
N ALA A 94 -15.45 -9.68 -1.48
CA ALA A 94 -15.41 -8.26 -1.79
C ALA A 94 -16.65 -7.83 -2.58
N HIS A 95 -17.23 -6.70 -2.19
CA HIS A 95 -18.35 -6.09 -2.89
C HIS A 95 -17.90 -4.93 -3.79
N MET A 96 -18.81 -4.47 -4.65
CA MET A 96 -18.58 -3.34 -5.53
C MET A 96 -18.16 -2.09 -4.74
N GLY A 97 -17.05 -1.46 -5.15
CA GLY A 97 -16.50 -0.28 -4.48
C GLY A 97 -15.27 -0.56 -3.62
N LEU A 98 -14.76 -1.80 -3.58
CA LEU A 98 -13.42 -2.09 -3.06
C LEU A 98 -12.35 -1.39 -3.92
N ARG A 99 -11.39 -0.76 -3.25
CA ARG A 99 -10.15 -0.23 -3.84
C ARG A 99 -8.98 -1.02 -3.29
N LEU A 100 -8.27 -1.70 -4.18
CA LEU A 100 -7.04 -2.43 -3.87
C LEU A 100 -5.83 -1.56 -4.24
N TYR A 101 -4.94 -1.36 -3.29
CA TYR A 101 -3.68 -0.64 -3.46
C TYR A 101 -2.53 -1.61 -3.23
N LEU A 102 -1.63 -1.69 -4.20
CA LEU A 102 -0.46 -2.56 -4.15
C LEU A 102 0.81 -1.70 -4.20
N SER A 103 1.76 -1.96 -3.32
CA SER A 103 3.04 -1.26 -3.30
C SER A 103 4.11 -2.14 -2.67
N GLY A 104 5.23 -2.37 -3.36
CA GLY A 104 6.20 -3.31 -2.87
C GLY A 104 7.17 -3.81 -3.91
N THR A 105 7.75 -4.97 -3.64
CA THR A 105 8.58 -5.71 -4.59
C THR A 105 7.75 -6.18 -5.79
N GLU A 106 8.40 -6.35 -6.95
CA GLU A 106 7.76 -6.93 -8.14
C GLU A 106 7.24 -8.34 -7.85
N GLY A 107 7.92 -9.08 -6.98
CA GLY A 107 7.52 -10.43 -6.56
C GLY A 107 6.26 -10.46 -5.70
N LEU A 108 5.91 -9.37 -4.99
CA LEU A 108 4.61 -9.22 -4.34
C LEU A 108 3.53 -8.88 -5.36
N ILE A 109 3.82 -7.94 -6.26
CA ILE A 109 2.85 -7.41 -7.23
C ILE A 109 2.49 -8.46 -8.30
N GLY A 110 3.40 -9.36 -8.63
CA GLY A 110 3.21 -10.42 -9.62
C GLY A 110 2.43 -11.66 -9.12
N GLN A 111 2.00 -11.69 -7.87
CA GLN A 111 1.20 -12.80 -7.29
C GLN A 111 -0.29 -12.65 -7.62
#